data_AF-A0A5J4T4Z7-F1
#
_entry.id   AF-A0A5J4T4Z7-F1
#
_cell.length_a   1.000
_cell.length_b   1.000
_cell.length_c   1.000
_cell.angle_alpha   90.00
_cell.angle_beta   90.00
_cell.angle_gamma   90.00
#
_symmetry.space_group_name_H-M   'P 1'
#
loop_
_entity.id
_entity.type
_entity.pdbx_description
1 polymer ?
#
loop_
_entity_poly.entity_id
_entity_poly.type
_entity_poly.pdbx_seq_one_letter_code
_entity_poly.pdbx_strand_id
1 'polypeptide(L)'
;MLEIDSKLSNYVNTVNNYEINGKKTFNSNANATGFVKTGKDDTSVLLVGGGDMLLSAFGGLYLVEINYSNNVVNPTSIMSLKYNRYGSLVNFYAYIYMSSVAGASDASFAVCTLENAGFPKYLFYANDIVFAGSALHVANFRFGTDGKVTITIKVLTGTEGLACAASAYINFTYSAAS
;
A
#
# COMPACT_ATOMS: atom_id res chain seq x y z
N MET A 1 -28.42 12.15 61.03
CA MET A 1 -28.53 11.67 59.64
C MET A 1 -29.63 10.64 59.62
N LEU A 2 -30.67 10.84 58.80
CA LEU A 2 -31.80 9.93 58.74
C LEU A 2 -31.38 8.65 57.99
N GLU A 3 -32.01 7.51 58.27
CA GLU A 3 -31.69 6.21 57.62
C GLU A 3 -31.78 6.27 56.08
N ILE A 4 -32.58 7.19 55.55
CA ILE A 4 -32.70 7.45 54.11
C ILE A 4 -31.41 8.04 53.53
N ASP A 5 -30.77 8.96 54.26
CA ASP A 5 -29.54 9.64 53.82
C ASP A 5 -28.37 8.65 53.70
N SER A 6 -28.30 7.65 54.59
CA SER A 6 -27.25 6.61 54.52
C SER A 6 -27.44 5.67 53.34
N LYS A 7 -28.67 5.35 52.95
CA LYS A 7 -28.97 4.50 51.78
C LYS A 7 -28.61 5.17 50.46
N LEU A 8 -28.71 6.50 50.39
CA LEU A 8 -28.34 7.29 49.20
C LEU A 8 -26.83 7.37 48.97
N SER A 9 -26.00 7.05 49.96
CA SER A 9 -24.53 7.10 49.83
C SER A 9 -23.95 6.15 48.78
N ASN A 10 -24.67 5.07 48.46
CA ASN A 10 -24.25 4.06 47.48
C ASN A 10 -24.81 4.29 46.07
N TYR A 11 -25.58 5.37 45.85
CA TYR A 11 -26.14 5.72 44.54
C TYR A 11 -25.24 6.73 43.82
N VAL A 12 -25.11 6.55 42.51
CA VAL A 12 -24.40 7.49 41.63
C VAL A 12 -25.34 8.64 41.28
N ASN A 13 -24.84 9.87 41.38
CA ASN A 13 -25.55 11.09 40.95
C ASN A 13 -24.78 11.83 39.85
N THR A 14 -25.36 12.91 39.33
CA THR A 14 -24.81 13.67 38.19
C THR A 14 -23.91 14.85 38.58
N VAL A 15 -23.62 15.04 39.88
CA VAL A 15 -22.95 16.23 40.41
C VAL A 15 -21.55 15.90 40.96
N ASN A 16 -21.40 14.75 41.61
CA ASN A 16 -20.18 14.38 42.30
C ASN A 16 -19.29 13.45 41.46
N ASN A 17 -18.04 13.31 41.90
CA ASN A 17 -17.11 12.32 41.38
C ASN A 17 -17.34 10.98 42.08
N TYR A 18 -17.33 9.88 41.30
CA TYR A 18 -17.54 8.52 41.80
C TYR A 18 -16.51 7.56 41.22
N GLU A 19 -16.10 6.58 42.04
CA GLU A 19 -15.44 5.38 41.58
C GLU A 19 -16.50 4.27 41.44
N ILE A 20 -16.72 3.78 40.22
CA ILE A 20 -17.74 2.78 39.96
C ILE A 20 -17.05 1.47 39.53
N ASN A 21 -16.93 0.55 40.49
CA ASN A 21 -16.23 -0.71 40.29
C ASN A 21 -17.08 -1.79 39.59
N GLY A 22 -16.40 -2.74 38.93
CA GLY A 22 -17.02 -3.86 38.20
C GLY A 22 -17.64 -3.49 36.85
N LYS A 23 -17.99 -4.51 36.05
CA LYS A 23 -18.53 -4.33 34.69
C LYS A 23 -19.83 -3.51 34.70
N LYS A 24 -19.93 -2.52 33.81
CA LYS A 24 -21.15 -1.75 33.55
C LYS A 24 -21.57 -1.93 32.10
N THR A 25 -22.85 -2.20 31.90
CA THR A 25 -23.45 -2.40 30.59
C THR A 25 -24.46 -1.28 30.35
N PHE A 26 -24.26 -0.51 29.30
CA PHE A 26 -25.23 0.46 28.80
C PHE A 26 -25.99 -0.17 27.64
N ASN A 27 -27.31 -0.29 27.74
CA ASN A 27 -28.15 -0.91 26.70
C ASN A 27 -28.49 0.04 25.55
N SER A 28 -28.08 1.30 25.67
CA SER A 28 -28.31 2.38 24.71
C SER A 28 -27.05 3.26 24.62
N ASN A 29 -27.05 4.18 23.67
CA ASN A 29 -25.94 5.12 23.46
C ASN A 29 -25.62 5.91 24.74
N ALA A 30 -24.35 5.90 25.13
CA ALA A 30 -23.81 6.76 26.19
C ALA A 30 -22.99 7.87 25.54
N ASN A 31 -23.32 9.12 25.84
CA ASN A 31 -22.59 10.30 25.36
C ASN A 31 -21.83 10.91 26.53
N ALA A 32 -20.54 11.24 26.34
CA ALA A 32 -19.76 12.01 27.31
C ALA A 32 -18.99 13.11 26.58
N THR A 33 -18.78 14.24 27.23
CA THR A 33 -18.00 15.37 26.69
C THR A 33 -16.51 15.08 26.67
N GLY A 34 -16.03 14.11 27.46
CA GLY A 34 -14.65 13.63 27.45
C GLY A 34 -14.53 12.22 28.00
N PHE A 35 -13.66 11.42 27.39
CA PHE A 35 -13.25 10.10 27.87
C PHE A 35 -11.73 10.11 28.08
N VAL A 36 -11.29 9.90 29.32
CA VAL A 36 -9.86 9.78 29.64
C VAL A 36 -9.53 8.31 29.85
N LYS A 37 -8.52 7.82 29.13
CA LYS A 37 -7.98 6.47 29.29
C LYS A 37 -6.79 6.52 30.24
N THR A 38 -6.90 5.91 31.41
CA THR A 38 -5.79 5.88 32.37
C THR A 38 -4.72 4.87 31.94
N GLY A 39 -3.45 5.24 32.12
CA GLY A 39 -2.31 4.34 31.87
C GLY A 39 -1.96 4.10 30.39
N LYS A 40 -2.39 4.98 29.47
CA LYS A 40 -2.07 4.92 28.04
C LYS A 40 -1.67 6.32 27.54
N ASP A 41 -0.97 6.37 26.42
CA ASP A 41 -0.60 7.62 25.74
C ASP A 41 -1.61 7.96 24.63
N ASP A 42 -1.38 9.10 23.97
CA ASP A 42 -2.22 9.65 22.90
C ASP A 42 -2.13 8.87 21.58
N THR A 43 -1.48 7.70 21.57
CA THR A 43 -1.29 6.88 20.36
C THR A 43 -2.37 5.81 20.17
N SER A 44 -3.38 5.75 21.04
CA SER A 44 -4.43 4.70 21.00
C SER A 44 -5.85 5.25 21.09
N VAL A 45 -6.80 4.59 20.41
CA VAL A 45 -8.25 4.83 20.53
C VAL A 45 -8.92 3.69 21.29
N LEU A 46 -10.01 3.99 21.98
CA LEU A 46 -10.86 2.99 22.63
C LEU A 46 -11.83 2.38 21.61
N LEU A 47 -11.89 1.05 21.56
CA LEU A 47 -12.85 0.31 20.76
C LEU A 47 -14.11 0.01 21.57
N VAL A 48 -15.24 -0.15 20.87
CA VAL A 48 -16.47 -0.68 21.46
C VAL A 48 -16.17 -2.07 22.06
N GLY A 49 -16.51 -2.28 23.32
CA GLY A 49 -16.23 -3.53 24.04
C GLY A 49 -15.04 -3.49 25.01
N GLY A 50 -14.38 -2.34 25.17
CA GLY A 50 -13.37 -2.12 26.22
C GLY A 50 -11.93 -2.47 25.82
N GLY A 51 -11.71 -2.86 24.57
CA GLY A 51 -10.37 -2.97 24.00
C GLY A 51 -9.83 -1.64 23.49
N ASP A 52 -8.59 -1.64 23.02
CA ASP A 52 -7.94 -0.51 22.40
C ASP A 52 -7.24 -0.86 21.10
N MET A 53 -7.09 0.14 20.22
CA MET A 53 -6.34 0.02 18.98
C MET A 53 -5.37 1.19 18.83
N LEU A 54 -4.14 0.91 18.37
CA LEU A 54 -3.18 1.96 18.06
C LEU A 54 -3.65 2.77 16.85
N LEU A 55 -3.42 4.09 16.86
CA LEU A 55 -3.68 4.99 15.74
C LEU A 55 -2.93 4.54 14.47
N SER A 56 -1.72 4.00 14.62
CA SER A 56 -0.93 3.44 13.51
C SER A 56 -1.58 2.23 12.83
N ALA A 57 -2.43 1.48 13.54
CA ALA A 57 -3.13 0.33 12.99
C ALA A 57 -4.26 0.73 12.01
N PHE A 58 -4.73 1.98 12.05
CA PHE A 58 -5.70 2.50 11.08
C PHE A 58 -5.10 2.81 9.71
N GLY A 59 -3.83 2.48 9.47
CA GLY A 59 -3.24 2.44 8.13
C GLY A 59 -3.27 3.79 7.44
N GLY A 60 -2.67 4.81 8.05
CA GLY A 60 -2.54 6.14 7.47
C GLY A 60 -1.92 6.14 6.07
N LEU A 61 -2.09 7.26 5.37
CA LEU A 61 -1.49 7.52 4.05
C LEU A 61 0.03 7.71 4.20
N TYR A 62 0.82 6.65 4.04
CA TYR A 62 2.28 6.74 4.06
C TYR A 62 2.82 6.80 2.64
N LEU A 63 3.17 8.00 2.16
CA LEU A 63 3.94 8.15 0.93
C LEU A 63 5.35 7.59 1.18
N VAL A 64 5.56 6.33 0.80
CA VAL A 64 6.89 5.69 0.84
C VAL A 64 7.54 5.88 -0.52
N GLU A 65 8.51 6.78 -0.61
CA GLU A 65 9.40 6.85 -1.77
C GLU A 65 10.42 5.71 -1.68
N ILE A 66 10.47 4.87 -2.71
CA ILE A 66 11.35 3.71 -2.74
C ILE A 66 12.48 3.97 -3.70
N ASN A 67 13.70 3.94 -3.17
CA ASN A 67 14.91 4.00 -3.97
C ASN A 67 15.04 2.73 -4.82
N TYR A 68 15.54 2.92 -6.03
CA TYR A 68 15.84 1.84 -6.95
C TYR A 68 17.21 2.10 -7.57
N SER A 69 17.96 1.02 -7.75
CA SER A 69 19.20 1.06 -8.50
C SER A 69 18.88 0.75 -9.97
N ASN A 70 19.14 1.71 -10.85
CA ASN A 70 19.03 1.53 -12.30
C ASN A 70 20.26 0.77 -12.80
N ASN A 71 20.20 -0.56 -12.73
CA ASN A 71 21.41 -1.36 -12.85
C ASN A 71 21.69 -1.95 -14.24
N VAL A 72 21.13 -1.40 -15.32
CA VAL A 72 21.42 -1.90 -16.68
C VAL A 72 21.45 -0.80 -17.74
N VAL A 73 22.61 -0.65 -18.37
CA VAL A 73 22.81 0.10 -19.61
C VAL A 73 22.70 -0.90 -20.77
N ASN A 74 21.79 -0.62 -21.72
CA ASN A 74 21.55 -1.32 -23.00
C ASN A 74 20.92 -2.74 -22.94
N PRO A 75 19.77 -3.03 -23.59
CA PRO A 75 18.95 -2.19 -24.48
C PRO A 75 17.66 -1.64 -23.86
N THR A 76 17.41 -1.83 -22.56
CA THR A 76 16.22 -1.36 -21.86
C THR A 76 16.62 -0.70 -20.55
N SER A 77 16.15 0.52 -20.28
CA SER A 77 16.48 1.29 -19.08
C SER A 77 15.23 1.96 -18.50
N ILE A 78 15.12 1.96 -17.17
CA ILE A 78 14.11 2.78 -16.50
C ILE A 78 14.57 4.22 -16.49
N MET A 79 13.70 5.10 -16.96
CA MET A 79 13.94 6.54 -17.00
C MET A 79 13.30 7.25 -15.80
N SER A 80 12.20 6.70 -15.28
CA SER A 80 11.60 7.15 -14.02
C SER A 80 10.80 6.01 -13.41
N LEU A 81 10.87 5.87 -12.08
CA LEU A 81 10.05 4.94 -11.32
C LEU A 81 9.53 5.65 -10.08
N LYS A 82 8.24 5.49 -9.83
CA LYS A 82 7.58 5.95 -8.61
C LYS A 82 6.79 4.79 -8.03
N TYR A 83 6.95 4.59 -6.74
CA TYR A 83 6.19 3.61 -5.99
C TYR A 83 5.48 4.36 -4.87
N ASN A 84 4.16 4.19 -4.76
CA ASN A 84 3.36 4.83 -3.72
C ASN A 84 2.57 3.75 -2.96
N ARG A 85 2.60 3.79 -1.62
CA ARG A 85 1.79 2.90 -0.77
C ARG A 85 0.70 3.69 -0.07
N TYR A 86 -0.48 3.12 0.00
CA TYR A 86 -1.68 3.70 0.59
C TYR A 86 -2.33 2.62 1.47
N GLY A 87 -1.84 2.48 2.71
CA GLY A 87 -2.23 1.37 3.58
C GLY A 87 -1.85 0.01 2.97
N SER A 88 -2.86 -0.79 2.63
CA SER A 88 -2.69 -2.06 1.89
C SER A 88 -2.62 -1.88 0.38
N LEU A 89 -2.96 -0.72 -0.19
CA LEU A 89 -2.88 -0.51 -1.63
C LEU A 89 -1.49 -0.02 -2.02
N VAL A 90 -1.01 -0.46 -3.18
CA VAL A 90 0.25 -0.05 -3.76
C VAL A 90 -0.01 0.38 -5.19
N ASN A 91 0.51 1.55 -5.55
CA ASN A 91 0.57 2.05 -6.90
C ASN A 91 2.02 2.03 -7.40
N PHE A 92 2.23 1.43 -8.57
CA PHE A 92 3.52 1.41 -9.24
C PHE A 92 3.41 2.15 -10.56
N TYR A 93 4.29 3.14 -10.73
CA TYR A 93 4.44 3.89 -11.97
C TYR A 93 5.87 3.74 -12.48
N ALA A 94 6.03 3.37 -13.74
CA ALA A 94 7.33 3.36 -14.40
C ALA A 94 7.25 3.94 -15.81
N TYR A 95 8.27 4.73 -16.13
CA TYR A 95 8.61 5.17 -17.47
C TYR A 95 9.87 4.44 -17.92
N ILE A 96 9.75 3.65 -18.98
CA ILE A 96 10.81 2.77 -19.48
C ILE A 96 11.18 3.22 -20.88
N TYR A 97 12.48 3.28 -21.15
CA TYR A 97 13.06 3.46 -22.48
C TYR A 97 13.64 2.13 -22.97
N MET A 98 13.42 1.84 -24.24
CA MET A 98 13.92 0.67 -24.94
C MET A 98 14.61 1.13 -26.23
N SER A 99 15.84 0.70 -26.46
CA SER A 99 16.55 0.94 -27.72
C SER A 99 16.04 0.01 -28.82
N SER A 100 16.40 0.28 -30.08
CA SER A 100 15.98 -0.51 -31.25
C SER A 100 16.49 -1.96 -31.26
N VAL A 101 17.39 -2.34 -30.35
CA VAL A 101 17.86 -3.73 -30.21
C VAL A 101 17.19 -4.46 -29.04
N ALA A 102 16.30 -3.79 -28.28
CA ALA A 102 15.38 -4.45 -27.36
C ALA A 102 14.19 -5.03 -28.15
N GLY A 103 13.62 -6.15 -27.71
CA GLY A 103 12.38 -6.68 -28.29
C GLY A 103 12.53 -7.86 -29.27
N ALA A 104 13.61 -8.63 -29.22
CA ALA A 104 13.53 -10.02 -29.69
C ALA A 104 12.36 -10.72 -28.96
N SER A 105 11.53 -11.48 -29.69
CA SER A 105 10.34 -12.09 -29.08
C SER A 105 10.75 -12.96 -27.89
N ASP A 106 10.00 -12.86 -26.79
CA ASP A 106 10.19 -13.63 -25.56
C ASP A 106 11.51 -13.31 -24.82
N ALA A 107 12.26 -12.29 -25.25
CA ALA A 107 13.40 -11.79 -24.49
C ALA A 107 12.92 -11.09 -23.21
N SER A 108 13.55 -11.45 -22.09
CA SER A 108 13.29 -10.88 -20.78
C SER A 108 14.45 -9.99 -20.36
N PHE A 109 14.14 -8.76 -19.98
CA PHE A 109 15.12 -7.75 -19.58
C PHE A 109 14.85 -7.31 -18.15
N ALA A 110 15.90 -7.26 -17.32
CA ALA A 110 15.83 -6.62 -16.02
C ALA A 110 15.81 -5.09 -16.21
N VAL A 111 14.82 -4.42 -15.64
CA VAL A 111 14.62 -2.97 -15.81
C VAL A 111 15.12 -2.18 -14.60
N CYS A 112 14.97 -2.73 -13.39
CA CYS A 112 15.62 -2.20 -12.19
C CYS A 112 15.75 -3.28 -11.11
N THR A 113 16.50 -2.96 -10.06
CA THR A 113 16.46 -3.67 -8.77
C THR A 113 15.94 -2.70 -7.72
N LEU A 114 14.89 -3.10 -7.00
CA LEU A 114 14.33 -2.33 -5.90
C LEU A 114 15.19 -2.53 -4.64
N GLU A 115 15.50 -1.46 -3.92
CA GLU A 115 16.43 -1.51 -2.77
C GLU A 115 15.83 -2.16 -1.51
N ASN A 116 14.53 -2.50 -1.52
CA ASN A 116 13.85 -3.14 -0.41
C ASN A 116 13.22 -4.48 -0.86
N ALA A 117 13.44 -5.58 -0.15
CA ALA A 117 13.07 -6.93 -0.64
C ALA A 117 11.64 -7.38 -0.31
N GLY A 118 10.78 -6.50 0.21
CA GLY A 118 9.45 -6.83 0.73
C GLY A 118 8.27 -6.78 -0.27
N PHE A 119 8.54 -6.75 -1.57
CA PHE A 119 7.48 -6.56 -2.58
C PHE A 119 6.74 -7.85 -2.93
N PRO A 120 5.44 -7.76 -3.24
CA PRO A 120 4.68 -8.93 -3.64
C PRO A 120 5.01 -9.39 -5.06
N LYS A 121 4.90 -10.71 -5.21
CA LYS A 121 5.31 -11.47 -6.40
C LYS A 121 4.18 -11.49 -7.43
N TYR A 122 3.87 -10.32 -7.98
CA TYR A 122 2.83 -10.19 -8.99
C TYR A 122 3.40 -10.15 -10.41
N LEU A 123 2.61 -10.72 -11.33
CA LEU A 123 2.79 -10.63 -12.77
C LEU A 123 1.68 -9.73 -13.31
N PHE A 124 2.06 -8.66 -13.99
CA PHE A 124 1.13 -7.71 -14.60
C PHE A 124 1.26 -7.77 -16.12
N TYR A 125 0.11 -7.70 -16.79
CA TYR A 125 0.03 -7.71 -18.24
C TYR A 125 -0.30 -6.30 -18.74
N ALA A 126 0.50 -5.80 -19.67
CA ALA A 126 0.21 -4.58 -20.42
C ALA A 126 -0.05 -4.97 -21.87
N ASN A 127 -1.31 -4.87 -22.31
CA ASN A 127 -1.75 -5.33 -23.63
C ASN A 127 -1.56 -4.28 -24.73
N ASP A 128 -1.24 -3.03 -24.37
CA ASP A 128 -1.15 -1.91 -25.31
C ASP A 128 0.10 -1.06 -25.06
N ILE A 129 1.28 -1.69 -25.12
CA ILE A 129 2.50 -0.88 -25.22
C ILE A 129 2.61 -0.39 -26.66
N VAL A 130 2.15 0.83 -26.89
CA VAL A 130 2.25 1.50 -28.19
C VAL A 130 3.65 2.06 -28.34
N PHE A 131 4.50 1.38 -29.10
CA PHE A 131 5.72 1.99 -29.61
C PHE A 131 5.40 2.75 -30.90
N ALA A 132 5.90 3.99 -31.03
CA ALA A 132 5.63 4.80 -32.20
C ALA A 132 6.12 4.09 -33.48
N GLY A 133 5.19 3.73 -34.37
CA GLY A 133 5.50 3.08 -35.65
C GLY A 133 5.74 1.56 -35.59
N SER A 134 5.41 0.88 -34.49
CA SER A 134 5.55 -0.58 -34.38
C SER A 134 4.23 -1.35 -34.55
N ALA A 135 4.33 -2.67 -34.74
CA ALA A 135 3.21 -3.60 -34.59
C ALA A 135 2.67 -3.65 -33.14
N LEU A 136 1.55 -4.34 -32.93
CA LEU A 136 0.97 -4.55 -31.61
C LEU A 136 1.85 -5.50 -30.78
N HIS A 137 2.23 -5.05 -29.58
CA HIS A 137 3.05 -5.83 -28.64
C HIS A 137 2.30 -6.03 -27.32
N VAL A 138 2.52 -7.18 -26.71
CA VAL A 138 2.14 -7.44 -25.31
C VAL A 138 3.42 -7.49 -24.50
N ALA A 139 3.40 -6.91 -23.31
CA ALA A 139 4.49 -7.11 -22.36
C ALA A 139 4.00 -7.59 -21.01
N ASN A 140 4.82 -8.44 -20.42
CA ASN A 140 4.62 -9.01 -19.10
C ASN A 140 5.64 -8.37 -18.15
N PHE A 141 5.15 -7.77 -17.07
CA PHE A 141 5.98 -7.18 -16.02
C PHE A 141 5.94 -8.06 -14.78
N ARG A 142 7.11 -8.47 -14.31
CA ARG A 142 7.23 -9.36 -13.16
C ARG A 142 8.12 -8.76 -12.08
N PHE A 143 7.61 -8.78 -10.85
CA PHE A 143 8.39 -8.56 -9.64
C PHE A 143 9.04 -9.87 -9.21
N GLY A 144 10.36 -9.92 -9.33
CA GLY A 144 11.19 -11.05 -8.92
C GLY A 144 11.35 -11.15 -7.42
N THR A 145 11.67 -12.35 -6.93
CA THR A 145 11.93 -12.61 -5.51
C THR A 145 13.25 -12.01 -5.02
N ASP A 146 14.11 -11.62 -5.95
CA ASP A 146 15.38 -10.94 -5.75
C ASP A 146 15.25 -9.41 -5.80
N GLY A 147 14.02 -8.88 -5.80
CA GLY A 147 13.75 -7.44 -5.92
C GLY A 147 13.93 -6.89 -7.34
N LYS A 148 14.27 -7.73 -8.32
CA LYS A 148 14.39 -7.30 -9.72
C LYS A 148 13.01 -7.18 -10.37
N VAL A 149 12.78 -6.08 -11.06
CA VAL A 149 11.65 -5.94 -11.96
C VAL A 149 12.11 -6.33 -13.36
N THR A 150 11.36 -7.20 -14.01
CA THR A 150 11.66 -7.68 -15.37
C THR A 150 10.50 -7.37 -16.31
N ILE A 151 10.83 -7.01 -17.55
CA ILE A 151 9.89 -6.90 -18.66
C ILE A 151 10.16 -8.01 -19.66
N THR A 152 9.13 -8.68 -20.12
CA THR A 152 9.19 -9.62 -21.23
C THR A 152 8.28 -9.13 -22.33
N ILE A 153 8.81 -8.94 -23.54
CA ILE A 153 8.05 -8.40 -24.68
C ILE A 153 7.73 -9.55 -25.64
N LYS A 154 6.48 -9.62 -26.06
CA LYS A 154 6.02 -10.57 -27.06
C LYS A 154 5.41 -9.83 -28.24
N VAL A 155 5.93 -10.11 -29.43
CA VAL A 155 5.40 -9.59 -30.68
C VAL A 155 4.15 -10.40 -31.04
N LEU A 156 2.99 -9.74 -31.21
CA LEU A 156 1.76 -10.44 -31.60
C LEU A 156 1.66 -10.64 -33.12
N THR A 157 2.21 -9.71 -33.89
CA THR A 157 2.21 -9.74 -35.37
C THR A 157 3.45 -9.02 -35.92
N GLY A 158 3.97 -9.46 -37.08
CA GLY A 158 5.10 -8.80 -37.76
C GLY A 158 6.49 -9.36 -37.43
N THR A 159 7.54 -8.65 -37.86
CA THR A 159 8.95 -9.02 -37.67
C THR A 159 9.39 -8.76 -36.23
N GLU A 160 10.21 -9.65 -35.67
CA GLU A 160 10.78 -9.50 -34.33
C GLU A 160 11.70 -8.27 -34.20
N GLY A 161 11.71 -7.65 -33.02
CA GLY A 161 12.52 -6.46 -32.72
C GLY A 161 11.75 -5.14 -32.79
N LEU A 162 12.19 -4.16 -32.01
CA LEU A 162 11.67 -2.81 -32.09
C LEU A 162 12.24 -2.09 -33.33
N ALA A 163 11.37 -1.58 -34.20
CA ALA A 163 11.77 -0.85 -35.42
C ALA A 163 12.60 0.42 -35.12
N CYS A 164 12.43 0.99 -33.93
CA CYS A 164 13.18 2.13 -33.43
C CYS A 164 13.18 2.12 -31.89
N ALA A 165 13.93 3.03 -31.28
CA ALA A 165 13.85 3.22 -29.84
C ALA A 165 12.44 3.65 -29.43
N ALA A 166 11.96 3.16 -28.29
CA ALA A 166 10.61 3.33 -27.87
C ALA A 166 10.47 3.48 -26.36
N SER A 167 9.29 3.91 -25.91
CA SER A 167 9.02 4.10 -24.49
C SER A 167 7.69 3.53 -24.06
N ALA A 168 7.61 3.13 -22.79
CA ALA A 168 6.42 2.56 -22.19
C ALA A 168 6.12 3.23 -20.85
N TYR A 169 4.84 3.48 -20.62
CA TYR A 169 4.31 3.94 -19.34
C TYR A 169 3.49 2.82 -18.73
N ILE A 170 3.80 2.50 -17.48
CA ILE A 170 3.11 1.45 -16.75
C ILE A 170 2.54 2.09 -15.51
N ASN A 171 1.25 1.85 -15.28
CA ASN A 171 0.58 2.22 -14.05
C ASN A 171 -0.32 1.06 -13.64
N PHE A 172 -0.05 0.46 -12.48
CA PHE A 172 -0.98 -0.51 -11.91
C PHE A 172 -1.07 -0.34 -10.39
N THR A 173 -2.25 -0.67 -9.89
CA THR A 173 -2.57 -0.61 -8.47
C THR A 173 -2.92 -2.01 -8.01
N TYR A 174 -2.31 -2.47 -6.91
CA TYR A 174 -2.58 -3.78 -6.33
C TYR A 174 -2.65 -3.69 -4.81
N SER A 175 -3.32 -4.66 -4.17
CA SER A 175 -3.26 -4.78 -2.71
C SER A 175 -1.96 -5.48 -2.31
N ALA A 176 -1.07 -4.81 -1.59
CA ALA A 176 -0.06 -5.48 -0.79
C ALA A 176 -0.76 -6.44 0.17
N ALA A 177 -0.32 -7.70 0.17
CA ALA A 177 -0.75 -8.65 1.18
C ALA A 177 -0.41 -8.08 2.56
N SER A 178 -1.38 -8.18 3.47
CA SER A 178 -1.27 -7.82 4.89
C SER A 178 -0.21 -8.66 5.60
#